data_AF-A0A534RCX5-F1
#
_entry.id   AF-A0A534RCX5-F1
#
_cell.length_a   1.000
_cell.length_b   1.000
_cell.length_c   1.000
_cell.angle_alpha   90.00
_cell.angle_beta   90.00
_cell.angle_gamma   90.00
#
_symmetry.space_group_name_H-M   'P 1'
#
loop_
_entity.id
_entity.type
_entity.pdbx_description
1 polymer ?
#
loop_
_entity_poly.entity_id
_entity_poly.type
_entity_poly.pdbx_seq_one_letter_code
_entity_poly.pdbx_strand_id
1 'polypeptide(L)' 'MLVLFDLDGTLLKTDGIDWRLYIQAFADAYGLEVRVAECRACRRITDRGVAEELLERRLNRPIVAED' A
#
# COMPACT_ATOMS: atom_id res chain seq x y z
N MET A 1 4.07 -13.16 30.57
CA MET A 1 3.23 -13.29 29.37
C MET A 1 3.38 -12.02 28.56
N LEU A 2 3.75 -12.12 27.28
CA LEU A 2 3.87 -10.98 26.38
C LEU A 2 2.70 -11.05 25.38
N VAL A 3 1.99 -9.93 25.22
CA VAL A 3 0.93 -9.77 24.22
C VAL A 3 1.33 -8.61 23.32
N LEU A 4 1.22 -8.82 22.01
CA LEU A 4 1.52 -7.83 20.97
C LEU A 4 0.21 -7.42 20.30
N PHE A 5 -0.01 -6.12 20.17
CA PHE A 5 -1.17 -5.56 19.49
C PHE A 5 -0.72 -4.86 18.22
N ASP A 6 -1.49 -5.07 17.16
CA ASP A 6 -1.41 -4.25 15.96
C ASP A 6 -1.99 -2.84 16.23
N LEU A 7 -1.57 -1.84 15.46
CA LEU A 7 -2.08 -0.48 15.62
C LEU A 7 -3.38 -0.29 14.85
N ASP A 8 -3.32 -0.51 13.54
CA ASP A 8 -4.39 -0.15 12.62
C ASP A 8 -5.51 -1.18 12.59
N GLY A 9 -6.73 -0.72 12.84
CA GLY A 9 -7.90 -1.60 12.98
C GLY A 9 -7.96 -2.39 14.30
N THR A 10 -6.88 -2.43 15.09
CA THR A 10 -6.83 -3.11 16.40
C THR A 10 -6.88 -2.13 17.56
N LEU A 11 -5.85 -1.29 17.75
CA LEU A 11 -5.85 -0.25 18.80
C LEU A 11 -6.56 1.03 18.35
N LEU A 12 -6.55 1.31 17.04
CA LEU A 12 -7.17 2.48 16.44
C LEU A 12 -8.08 2.07 15.28
N LYS A 13 -9.22 2.75 15.10
CA LYS A 13 -10.13 2.47 13.98
C LYS A 13 -9.69 3.23 12.71
N THR A 14 -8.56 2.82 12.13
CA THR A 14 -7.90 3.52 11.02
C THR A 14 -7.90 2.77 9.68
N ASP A 15 -8.06 1.44 9.66
CA ASP A 15 -7.95 0.62 8.42
C ASP A 15 -8.75 1.19 7.22
N GLY A 16 -9.99 1.66 7.44
CA GLY A 16 -10.80 2.22 6.36
C GLY A 16 -10.32 3.58 5.84
N ILE A 17 -9.84 4.47 6.71
CA ILE A 17 -9.38 5.81 6.30
C ILE A 17 -7.99 5.72 5.67
N ASP A 18 -7.14 4.83 6.17
CA ASP A 18 -5.77 4.67 5.71
C ASP A 18 -5.72 4.22 4.25
N TRP A 19 -6.43 3.13 3.90
CA TRP A 19 -6.50 2.68 2.51
C TRP A 19 -7.07 3.72 1.55
N ARG A 20 -8.05 4.50 1.99
CA ARG A 20 -8.63 5.55 1.15
C ARG A 20 -7.61 6.65 0.84
N LEU A 21 -6.87 7.10 1.85
CA LEU A 21 -5.86 8.13 1.69
C LEU A 21 -4.67 7.62 0.88
N TYR A 22 -4.22 6.40 1.15
CA TYR A 22 -3.15 5.75 0.40
C TYR A 22 -3.46 5.67 -1.10
N ILE A 23 -4.65 5.18 -1.46
CA ILE A 23 -5.06 5.04 -2.87
C ILE A 23 -5.13 6.41 -3.55
N GLN A 24 -5.69 7.42 -2.88
CA GLN A 24 -5.74 8.77 -3.42
C GLN A 24 -4.33 9.31 -3.65
N ALA A 25 -3.43 9.19 -2.67
CA ALA A 25 -2.06 9.66 -2.79
C ALA A 25 -1.29 8.94 -3.92
N PHE A 26 -1.51 7.63 -4.08
CA PHE A 26 -0.92 6.86 -5.18
C PHE A 26 -1.42 7.36 -6.54
N ALA A 27 -2.72 7.59 -6.69
CA ALA A 27 -3.30 8.13 -7.91
C ALA A 27 -2.77 9.54 -8.21
N ASP A 28 -2.69 10.41 -7.21
CA ASP A 28 -2.18 11.77 -7.33
C ASP A 28 -0.69 11.80 -7.75
N ALA A 29 0.11 10.87 -7.20
CA ALA A 29 1.55 10.82 -7.45
C ALA A 29 1.91 10.19 -8.82
N TYR A 30 1.19 9.15 -9.22
CA TYR A 30 1.57 8.33 -10.38
C TYR A 30 0.58 8.40 -11.55
N GLY A 31 -0.59 9.04 -11.37
CA GLY A 31 -1.65 9.10 -12.38
C GLY A 31 -2.30 7.75 -12.67
N LEU A 32 -2.26 6.82 -11.70
CA LEU A 32 -2.72 5.44 -11.85
C LEU A 32 -3.79 5.10 -10.81
N GLU A 33 -4.99 4.79 -11.30
CA GLU A 33 -6.11 4.36 -10.45
C GLU A 33 -5.98 2.89 -10.03
N VAL A 34 -6.11 2.64 -8.73
CA VAL A 34 -6.03 1.31 -8.11
C VAL A 34 -7.16 1.10 -7.09
N ARG A 35 -7.54 -0.15 -6.86
CA ARG A 35 -8.55 -0.52 -5.85
C ARG A 35 -7.90 -1.06 -4.58
N VAL A 36 -8.61 -0.94 -3.45
CA VAL A 36 -8.20 -1.53 -2.16
C VAL A 36 -7.87 -3.02 -2.29
N ALA A 37 -8.66 -3.77 -3.08
CA ALA A 37 -8.42 -5.19 -3.30
C ALA A 37 -7.09 -5.48 -4.01
N GLU A 38 -6.61 -4.58 -4.87
CA GLU A 38 -5.31 -4.72 -5.54
C GLU A 38 -4.17 -4.42 -4.56
N CYS A 39 -4.32 -3.39 -3.72
CA CYS A 39 -3.37 -3.04 -2.67
C CYS A 39 -3.23 -4.20 -1.66
N ARG A 40 -4.36 -4.75 -1.19
CA ARG A 40 -4.38 -5.90 -0.26
C ARG A 40 -3.85 -7.20 -0.85
N ALA A 41 -3.80 -7.31 -2.18
CA ALA A 41 -3.22 -8.46 -2.88
C ALA A 41 -1.70 -8.32 -3.10
N CYS A 42 -1.07 -7.24 -2.63
CA CYS A 42 0.39 -7.09 -2.65
C CYS A 42 1.02 -7.95 -1.55
N ARG A 43 2.16 -8.57 -1.87
CA ARG A 43 2.92 -9.39 -0.93
C ARG A 43 3.69 -8.55 0.07
N ARG A 44 4.12 -7.36 -0.36
CA ARG A 44 4.78 -6.38 0.49
C ARG A 44 3.69 -5.51 1.12
N ILE A 45 3.66 -5.43 2.45
CA ILE A 45 2.60 -4.77 3.24
C ILE A 45 3.00 -3.39 3.77
N THR A 46 4.22 -2.93 3.49
CA THR A 46 4.58 -1.52 3.73
C THR A 46 4.09 -0.65 2.58
N ASP A 47 3.74 0.60 2.83
CA ASP A 47 3.31 1.57 1.82
C ASP A 47 4.23 1.62 0.60
N ARG A 48 5.55 1.66 0.84
CA ARG A 48 6.57 1.61 -0.21
C ARG A 48 6.49 0.30 -0.99
N GLY A 49 6.40 -0.83 -0.30
CA GLY A 49 6.36 -2.13 -0.94
C GLY A 49 5.08 -2.35 -1.77
N VAL A 50 3.93 -1.86 -1.29
CA VAL A 50 2.67 -1.85 -2.04
C VAL A 50 2.82 -0.98 -3.28
N ALA A 51 3.38 0.23 -3.15
CA ALA A 51 3.56 1.14 -4.28
C ALA A 51 4.49 0.51 -5.34
N GLU A 52 5.58 -0.11 -4.88
CA GLU A 52 6.53 -0.77 -5.75
C GLU A 52 5.87 -1.88 -6.58
N GLU A 53 5.14 -2.77 -5.91
CA GLU A 53 4.47 -3.90 -6.56
C GLU A 53 3.34 -3.44 -7.50
N LEU A 54 2.58 -2.40 -7.13
CA LEU A 54 1.56 -1.83 -8.00
C LEU A 54 2.15 -1.20 -9.26
N LEU A 55 3.26 -0.46 -9.14
CA LEU A 55 3.96 0.12 -10.28
C LEU A 55 4.52 -0.96 -11.20
N GLU A 56 5.14 -2.01 -10.65
CA GLU A 56 5.62 -3.15 -11.44
C GLU A 56 4.47 -3.81 -12.22
N ARG A 57 3.33 -4.06 -11.56
CA ARG A 57 2.14 -4.67 -12.18
C ARG A 57 1.51 -3.80 -13.26
N ARG A 58 1.42 -2.48 -13.04
CA ARG A 58 0.71 -1.54 -13.95
C ARG A 58 1.57 -1.05 -15.11
N LEU A 59 2.87 -0.84 -14.87
CA LEU A 59 3.78 -0.34 -15.89
C LEU A 59 4.53 -1.46 -16.63
N ASN A 60 4.45 -2.70 -16.12
CA ASN A 60 5.18 -3.85 -16.65
C ASN A 60 6.70 -3.59 -16.75
N ARG A 61 7.24 -2.88 -15.74
CA ARG A 61 8.65 -2.51 -15.65
C ARG A 61 9.14 -2.78 -14.22
N PRO A 62 10.31 -3.40 -14.03
CA PRO A 62 10.90 -3.55 -12.72
C PRO A 62 11.30 -2.17 -12.17
N ILE A 63 11.14 -1.96 -10.86
CA ILE A 63 11.68 -0.77 -10.21
C ILE A 63 13.19 -0.95 -10.09
N VAL A 64 13.93 -0.03 -10.69
CA VAL A 64 15.39 0.01 -10.62
C VAL A 64 15.74 0.88 -9.41
N ALA A 65 16.46 0.33 -8.45
CA ALA A 65 17.03 1.14 -7.38
C ALA A 65 18.05 2.11 -8.01
N GLU A 66 18.06 3.37 -7.57
CA GLU A 66 19.19 4.25 -7.84
C GLU A 66 20.40 3.75 -7.03
N ASP A 67 21.56 3.64 -7.70
CA ASP A 67 22.87 3.31 -7.11
C ASP A 67 23.37 4.43 -6.17
#